data_AF-A0A961TX00-F1
#
_entry.id   AF-A0A961TX00-F1
#
_cell.length_a   1.000
_cell.length_b   1.000
_cell.length_c   1.000
_cell.angle_alpha   90.00
_cell.angle_beta   90.00
_cell.angle_gamma   90.00
#
_symmetry.space_group_name_H-M   'P 1'
#
loop_
_entity.id
_entity.type
_entity.pdbx_description
1 polymer ?
#
loop_
_entity_poly.entity_id
_entity_poly.type
_entity_poly.pdbx_seq_one_letter_code
_entity_poly.pdbx_strand_id
1 'polypeptide(L)'
;VGMFEHVGTPHYQTYFDCVARRLSDDGVALIHTIGTSGPPGAPGAWINRYIFPGGYVPAMSEVLPAIEKSGLIVTDVEVLRLHYAETLRAWRRRFLANRARLAALHDDRFCRMWEFYLAVCEAAFRHTGLVVFQFQLAKRQTTVPLTRDYIAKAEGRL
;
A
#
# COMPACT_ATOMS: atom_id res chain seq x y z
N VAL A 1 6.50 3.90 -1.26
CA VAL A 1 6.06 2.49 -1.32
C VAL A 1 6.01 1.95 0.10
N GLY A 2 4.87 1.45 0.57
CA GLY A 2 4.75 0.69 1.82
C GLY A 2 5.12 1.48 3.10
N MET A 3 4.85 2.78 3.10
CA MET A 3 5.17 3.66 4.24
C MET A 3 3.93 4.37 4.78
N PHE A 4 2.96 4.67 3.93
CA PHE A 4 1.82 5.52 4.27
C PHE A 4 0.87 4.83 5.27
N GLU A 5 0.80 3.50 5.24
CA GLU A 5 0.10 2.63 6.20
C GLU A 5 0.57 2.82 7.65
N HIS A 6 1.76 3.39 7.85
CA HIS A 6 2.35 3.64 9.16
C HIS A 6 2.24 5.10 9.63
N VAL A 7 1.62 5.97 8.82
CA VAL A 7 1.49 7.40 9.13
C VAL A 7 0.35 7.66 10.13
N GLY A 8 -0.77 6.96 9.96
CA GLY A 8 -1.98 7.16 10.76
C GLY A 8 -2.79 8.39 10.34
N THR A 9 -4.12 8.29 10.44
CA THR A 9 -5.08 9.29 9.91
C THR A 9 -4.86 10.73 10.39
N PRO A 10 -4.45 11.02 11.65
CA PRO A 10 -4.23 12.41 12.08
C PRO A 10 -3.08 13.12 11.35
N HIS A 11 -2.20 12.36 10.69
CA HIS A 11 -0.97 12.86 10.08
C HIS A 11 -1.00 12.88 8.55
N TYR A 12 -2.13 12.52 7.91
CA TYR A 12 -2.25 12.51 6.45
C TYR A 12 -2.01 13.88 5.83
N GLN A 13 -2.56 14.95 6.43
CA GLN A 13 -2.32 16.31 5.92
C GLN A 13 -0.82 16.64 5.94
N THR A 14 -0.17 16.44 7.09
CA THR A 14 1.27 16.70 7.25
C THR A 14 2.11 15.90 6.26
N TYR A 15 1.71 14.64 5.99
CA TYR A 15 2.36 13.80 4.99
C TYR A 15 2.29 14.41 3.60
N PHE A 16 1.09 14.74 3.11
CA PHE A 16 0.92 15.27 1.76
C PHE A 16 1.47 16.68 1.61
N ASP A 17 1.43 17.52 2.64
CA ASP A 17 2.12 18.81 2.64
C ASP A 17 3.63 18.63 2.50
N CYS A 18 4.20 17.58 3.12
CA CYS A 18 5.62 17.27 2.96
C CYS A 18 5.94 16.82 1.52
N VAL A 19 5.10 15.97 0.93
CA VAL A 19 5.22 15.57 -0.48
C VAL A 19 5.18 16.82 -1.37
N ALA A 20 4.19 17.69 -1.19
CA ALA A 20 4.03 18.92 -1.95
C ALA A 20 5.26 19.85 -1.85
N ARG A 21 5.79 20.06 -0.63
CA ARG A 21 6.98 20.90 -0.42
C ARG A 21 8.25 20.32 -1.05
N ARG A 22 8.36 19.00 -1.14
CA ARG A 22 9.57 18.32 -1.66
C ARG A 22 9.52 18.04 -3.15
N LEU A 23 8.34 18.07 -3.75
CA LEU A 23 8.18 17.92 -5.19
C LEU A 23 8.58 19.22 -5.91
N SER A 24 9.37 19.13 -6.97
CA SER A 24 9.58 20.27 -7.87
C SER A 24 8.27 20.63 -8.56
N ASP A 25 8.17 21.83 -9.15
CA ASP A 25 6.91 22.28 -9.74
C ASP A 25 6.49 21.48 -10.99
N ASP A 26 7.45 20.86 -11.68
CA ASP A 26 7.24 19.86 -12.75
C ASP A 26 7.44 18.41 -12.26
N GLY A 27 7.49 18.19 -10.95
CA GLY A 27 7.72 16.88 -10.39
C GLY A 27 6.46 16.02 -10.41
N VAL A 28 6.66 14.70 -10.52
CA VAL A 28 5.64 13.68 -10.36
C VAL A 28 5.98 12.82 -9.14
N ALA A 29 5.01 12.63 -8.25
CA ALA A 29 5.12 11.68 -7.14
C ALA A 29 4.22 10.47 -7.39
N LEU A 30 4.68 9.29 -6.98
CA LEU A 30 3.87 8.07 -6.98
C LEU A 30 3.79 7.53 -5.56
N ILE A 31 2.61 7.61 -4.96
CA ILE A 31 2.36 7.13 -3.60
C ILE A 31 1.71 5.75 -3.68
N HIS A 32 2.47 4.73 -3.31
CA HIS A 32 2.05 3.32 -3.27
C HIS A 32 1.78 2.88 -1.84
N THR A 33 0.54 2.46 -1.56
CA THR A 33 0.06 2.09 -0.23
C THR A 33 -1.00 0.98 -0.31
N ILE A 34 -1.00 0.07 0.64
CA ILE A 34 -2.17 -0.76 0.96
C ILE A 34 -3.31 0.18 1.34
N GLY A 35 -4.53 -0.19 0.96
CA GLY A 35 -5.75 0.52 1.27
C GLY A 35 -6.96 -0.41 1.27
N THR A 36 -8.13 0.17 1.55
CA THR A 36 -9.43 -0.51 1.42
C THR A 36 -10.26 0.13 0.32
N SER A 37 -10.95 -0.70 -0.48
CA SER A 37 -11.96 -0.24 -1.44
C SER A 37 -13.32 0.04 -0.79
N GLY A 38 -13.47 -0.29 0.50
CA GLY A 38 -14.64 0.02 1.30
C GLY A 38 -14.48 1.31 2.12
N PRO A 39 -15.45 1.60 3.01
CA PRO A 39 -15.33 2.71 3.95
C PRO A 39 -14.17 2.50 4.96
N PRO A 40 -13.77 3.55 5.70
CA PRO A 40 -12.82 3.43 6.81
C PRO A 40 -13.23 2.32 7.78
N GLY A 41 -12.24 1.59 8.29
CA GLY A 41 -12.46 0.46 9.17
C GLY A 41 -11.37 0.35 10.24
N ALA A 42 -11.69 -0.31 11.35
CA ALA A 42 -10.72 -0.54 12.41
C ALA A 42 -9.64 -1.55 11.96
N PRO A 43 -8.38 -1.39 12.42
CA PRO A 43 -7.34 -2.36 12.14
C PRO A 43 -7.68 -3.71 12.79
N GLY A 44 -7.31 -4.81 12.13
CA GLY A 44 -7.47 -6.14 12.69
C GLY A 44 -6.66 -6.28 13.99
N ALA A 45 -7.33 -6.54 15.11
CA ALA A 45 -6.72 -6.54 16.44
C ALA A 45 -5.50 -7.47 16.56
N TRP A 46 -5.54 -8.62 15.88
CA TRP A 46 -4.40 -9.55 15.84
C TRP A 46 -3.21 -8.98 15.05
N ILE A 47 -3.45 -8.38 13.88
CA ILE A 47 -2.39 -7.76 13.06
C ILE A 47 -1.74 -6.62 13.83
N ASN A 48 -2.54 -5.76 14.47
CA ASN A 48 -2.04 -4.67 15.29
C ASN A 48 -1.22 -5.16 16.48
N ARG A 49 -1.61 -6.27 17.12
CA ARG A 49 -0.88 -6.80 18.28
C ARG A 49 0.44 -7.48 17.91
N TYR A 50 0.48 -8.23 16.82
CA TYR A 50 1.58 -9.17 16.54
C TYR A 50 2.47 -8.79 15.35
N ILE A 51 1.96 -8.04 14.37
CA ILE A 51 2.68 -7.79 13.11
C ILE A 51 2.98 -6.30 12.92
N PHE A 52 1.96 -5.44 12.95
CA PHE A 52 2.10 -4.00 12.68
C PHE A 52 1.41 -3.15 13.77
N PRO A 53 2.03 -3.00 14.96
CA PRO A 53 1.52 -2.09 15.98
C PRO A 53 1.40 -0.66 15.48
N GLY A 54 0.20 -0.09 15.60
CA GLY A 54 -0.13 1.26 15.14
C GLY A 54 -0.39 1.38 13.63
N GLY A 55 -0.27 0.28 12.87
CA GLY A 55 -0.56 0.26 11.45
C GLY A 55 -2.04 0.49 11.17
N TYR A 56 -2.33 1.27 10.13
CA TYR A 56 -3.68 1.59 9.70
C TYR A 56 -3.81 1.50 8.19
N VAL A 57 -4.88 0.86 7.71
CA VAL A 57 -5.15 0.72 6.28
C VAL A 57 -6.07 1.87 5.85
N PRO A 58 -5.59 2.84 5.04
CA PRO A 58 -6.41 3.96 4.59
C PRO A 58 -7.56 3.54 3.69
N ALA A 59 -8.73 4.16 3.89
CA ALA A 59 -9.74 4.23 2.84
C ALA A 59 -9.41 5.38 1.87
N MET A 60 -9.71 5.21 0.58
CA MET A 60 -9.50 6.27 -0.42
C MET A 60 -10.19 7.59 -0.02
N SER A 61 -11.37 7.51 0.61
CA SER A 61 -12.14 8.65 1.12
C SER A 61 -11.41 9.45 2.21
N GLU A 62 -10.43 8.87 2.89
CA GLU A 62 -9.61 9.58 3.90
C GLU A 62 -8.36 10.21 3.29
N VAL A 63 -7.86 9.64 2.18
CA VAL A 63 -6.62 10.04 1.54
C VAL A 63 -6.81 11.24 0.62
N LEU A 64 -7.84 11.20 -0.24
CA LEU A 64 -8.08 12.24 -1.24
C LEU A 64 -8.24 13.64 -0.63
N PRO A 65 -9.00 13.84 0.47
CA PRO A 65 -9.12 15.17 1.06
C PRO A 65 -7.78 15.76 1.54
N ALA A 66 -6.86 14.93 2.00
CA ALA A 66 -5.53 15.38 2.44
C ALA A 66 -4.62 15.74 1.25
N ILE A 67 -4.70 14.98 0.16
CA ILE A 67 -4.03 15.32 -1.10
C ILE A 67 -4.52 16.67 -1.62
N GLU A 68 -5.84 16.85 -1.75
CA GLU A 68 -6.45 18.06 -2.28
C GLU A 68 -6.05 19.30 -1.47
N LYS A 69 -6.13 19.21 -0.13
CA LYS A 69 -5.75 20.30 0.77
C LYS A 69 -4.27 20.67 0.71
N SER A 70 -3.40 19.74 0.30
CA SER A 70 -1.96 20.01 0.11
C SER A 70 -1.66 20.78 -1.18
N GLY A 71 -2.66 21.00 -2.03
CA GLY A 71 -2.50 21.64 -3.35
C GLY A 71 -1.95 20.69 -4.43
N LEU A 72 -1.75 19.41 -4.12
CA LEU A 72 -1.41 18.38 -5.10
C LEU A 72 -2.66 17.97 -5.89
N ILE A 73 -2.43 17.67 -7.16
CA ILE A 73 -3.44 17.19 -8.11
C ILE A 73 -3.22 15.69 -8.29
N VAL A 74 -4.28 14.91 -8.13
CA VAL A 74 -4.29 13.48 -8.50
C VAL A 74 -4.39 13.39 -10.02
N THR A 75 -3.35 12.87 -10.66
CA THR A 75 -3.29 12.72 -12.13
C THR A 75 -3.61 11.31 -12.59
N ASP A 76 -3.46 10.32 -11.72
CA ASP A 76 -3.88 8.94 -11.96
C ASP A 76 -4.09 8.18 -10.65
N VAL A 77 -4.97 7.19 -10.66
CA VAL A 77 -5.09 6.20 -9.58
C VAL A 77 -5.17 4.81 -10.19
N GLU A 78 -4.18 3.98 -9.91
CA GLU A 78 -4.24 2.56 -10.20
C GLU A 78 -4.57 1.77 -8.93
N VAL A 79 -5.46 0.78 -9.07
CA VAL A 79 -5.83 -0.13 -7.99
C VAL A 79 -5.31 -1.52 -8.29
N LEU A 80 -4.21 -1.88 -7.65
CA LEU A 80 -3.66 -3.22 -7.68
C LEU A 80 -4.46 -4.12 -6.73
N ARG A 81 -5.53 -4.72 -7.26
CA ARG A 81 -6.48 -5.57 -6.52
C ARG A 81 -5.87 -6.89 -6.05
N LEU A 82 -5.90 -7.90 -6.92
CA LEU A 82 -5.48 -9.26 -6.59
C LEU A 82 -3.95 -9.46 -6.67
N HIS A 83 -3.22 -8.50 -7.21
CA HIS A 83 -1.75 -8.55 -7.32
C HIS A 83 -1.09 -8.81 -5.96
N TYR A 84 -1.60 -8.18 -4.89
CA TYR A 84 -1.02 -8.35 -3.56
C TYR A 84 -1.39 -9.70 -2.92
N ALA A 85 -2.58 -10.24 -3.23
CA ALA A 85 -2.92 -11.62 -2.87
C ALA A 85 -1.97 -12.63 -3.53
N GLU A 86 -1.64 -12.43 -4.81
CA GLU A 86 -0.66 -13.26 -5.51
C GLU A 86 0.74 -13.13 -4.93
N THR A 87 1.12 -11.92 -4.52
CA THR A 87 2.39 -11.65 -3.83
C THR A 87 2.46 -12.41 -2.51
N LEU A 88 1.42 -12.32 -1.67
CA LEU A 88 1.33 -13.02 -0.39
C LEU A 88 1.31 -14.54 -0.56
N ARG A 89 0.62 -15.04 -1.60
CA ARG A 89 0.64 -16.47 -1.97
C ARG A 89 2.06 -16.94 -2.29
N ALA A 90 2.79 -16.18 -3.09
CA ALA A 90 4.16 -16.49 -3.46
C ALA A 90 5.09 -16.47 -2.23
N TRP A 91 4.94 -15.47 -1.35
CA TRP A 91 5.69 -15.41 -0.10
C TRP A 91 5.38 -16.60 0.81
N ARG A 92 4.10 -16.95 0.99
CA ARG A 92 3.67 -18.10 1.79
C ARG A 92 4.26 -19.41 1.27
N ARG A 93 4.20 -19.65 -0.05
CA ARG A 93 4.81 -20.84 -0.68
C ARG A 93 6.32 -20.93 -0.40
N ARG A 94 7.04 -19.82 -0.55
CA ARG A 94 8.49 -19.77 -0.30
C ARG A 94 8.83 -19.95 1.17
N PHE A 95 8.02 -19.37 2.07
CA PHE A 95 8.15 -19.56 3.51
C PHE A 95 7.95 -21.03 3.91
N LEU A 96 6.86 -21.67 3.46
CA LEU A 96 6.56 -23.07 3.74
C LEU A 96 7.65 -24.03 3.23
N ALA A 97 8.16 -23.80 2.02
CA ALA A 97 9.27 -24.58 1.47
C ALA A 97 10.57 -24.46 2.30
N ASN A 98 10.70 -23.43 3.13
CA ASN A 98 11.86 -23.19 3.98
C ASN A 98 11.55 -23.29 5.48
N ARG A 99 10.36 -23.78 5.87
CA ARG A 99 9.86 -23.72 7.25
C ARG A 99 10.81 -24.38 8.26
N ALA A 100 11.36 -25.54 7.94
CA ALA A 100 12.29 -26.26 8.83
C ALA A 100 13.55 -25.43 9.14
N ARG A 101 14.12 -24.78 8.12
CA ARG A 101 15.28 -23.89 8.28
C ARG A 101 14.95 -22.67 9.13
N LEU A 102 13.76 -22.08 8.93
CA LEU A 102 13.31 -20.91 9.68
C LEU A 102 12.99 -21.24 11.14
N ALA A 103 12.42 -22.42 11.40
CA ALA A 103 12.16 -22.90 12.76
C ALA A 103 13.47 -23.11 13.56
N ALA A 104 14.56 -23.47 12.90
CA ALA A 104 15.89 -23.57 13.53
C ALA A 104 16.52 -22.20 13.84
N LEU A 105 16.16 -21.14 13.09
CA LEU A 105 16.67 -19.77 13.31
C LEU A 105 15.82 -18.97 14.32
N HIS A 106 14.56 -19.33 14.45
CA HIS A 106 13.60 -18.70 15.33
C HIS A 106 13.03 -19.77 16.28
N ASP A 107 11.73 -19.99 16.23
CA ASP A 107 11.07 -21.10 16.89
C ASP A 107 9.79 -21.50 16.12
N ASP A 108 9.15 -22.58 16.55
CA ASP A 108 7.90 -23.03 15.92
C ASP A 108 6.75 -22.02 16.12
N ARG A 109 6.74 -21.31 17.25
CA ARG A 109 5.72 -20.30 17.58
C ARG A 109 5.73 -19.16 16.58
N PHE A 110 6.90 -18.61 16.30
CA PHE A 110 7.11 -17.59 15.27
C PHE A 110 6.69 -18.13 13.91
N CYS A 111 7.08 -19.36 13.57
CA CYS A 111 6.73 -19.92 12.27
C CYS A 111 5.22 -20.03 12.07
N ARG A 112 4.47 -20.48 13.08
CA ARG A 112 3.00 -20.54 13.05
C ARG A 112 2.38 -19.14 12.94
N MET A 113 2.90 -18.17 13.69
CA MET A 113 2.43 -16.78 13.63
C MET A 113 2.64 -16.19 12.22
N TRP A 114 3.82 -16.40 11.64
CA TRP A 114 4.17 -15.85 10.33
C TRP A 114 3.39 -16.52 9.20
N GLU A 115 3.22 -17.84 9.26
CA GLU A 115 2.37 -18.59 8.34
C GLU A 115 0.92 -18.10 8.39
N PHE A 116 0.38 -17.91 9.60
CA PHE A 116 -0.96 -17.37 9.79
C PHE A 116 -1.09 -15.95 9.22
N TYR A 117 -0.12 -15.07 9.50
CA TYR A 117 -0.07 -13.72 8.94
C TYR A 117 -0.15 -13.72 7.41
N LEU A 118 0.72 -14.49 6.75
CA LEU A 118 0.74 -14.55 5.29
C LEU A 118 -0.57 -15.11 4.72
N ALA A 119 -1.13 -16.15 5.34
CA ALA A 119 -2.38 -16.76 4.90
C ALA A 119 -3.60 -15.85 5.10
N VAL A 120 -3.72 -15.19 6.26
CA VAL A 120 -4.87 -14.33 6.55
C VAL A 120 -4.83 -13.04 5.73
N CYS A 121 -3.65 -12.46 5.52
CA CYS A 121 -3.51 -11.31 4.63
C CYS A 121 -3.81 -11.70 3.17
N GLU A 122 -3.34 -12.86 2.69
CA GLU A 122 -3.71 -13.34 1.36
C GLU A 122 -5.24 -13.40 1.21
N ALA A 123 -5.92 -14.03 2.18
CA ALA A 123 -7.37 -14.15 2.17
C ALA A 123 -8.07 -12.78 2.22
N ALA A 124 -7.56 -11.84 3.01
CA ALA A 124 -8.12 -10.49 3.11
C ALA A 124 -8.06 -9.74 1.76
N PHE A 125 -6.92 -9.76 1.06
CA PHE A 125 -6.83 -9.18 -0.29
C PHE A 125 -7.74 -9.86 -1.31
N ARG A 126 -8.04 -11.15 -1.16
CA ARG A 126 -8.96 -11.85 -2.07
C ARG A 126 -10.43 -11.59 -1.79
N HIS A 127 -10.79 -11.34 -0.52
CA HIS A 127 -12.19 -11.50 -0.10
C HIS A 127 -12.78 -10.32 0.69
N THR A 128 -11.97 -9.39 1.21
CA THR A 128 -12.47 -8.32 2.11
C THR A 128 -12.33 -6.92 1.55
N GLY A 129 -11.90 -6.77 0.29
CA GLY A 129 -11.72 -5.46 -0.35
C GLY A 129 -10.43 -4.73 0.03
N LEU A 130 -9.43 -5.44 0.60
CA LEU A 130 -8.08 -4.88 0.66
C LEU A 130 -7.51 -4.79 -0.75
N VAL A 131 -6.84 -3.67 -1.02
CA VAL A 131 -6.22 -3.35 -2.31
C VAL A 131 -4.90 -2.64 -2.07
N VAL A 132 -4.13 -2.45 -3.13
CA VAL A 132 -3.00 -1.53 -3.13
C VAL A 132 -3.30 -0.40 -4.10
N PHE A 133 -3.25 0.84 -3.59
CA PHE A 133 -3.39 2.03 -4.40
C PHE A 133 -2.02 2.52 -4.87
N GLN A 134 -1.99 3.00 -6.11
CA GLN A 134 -0.92 3.87 -6.62
C GLN A 134 -1.54 5.20 -7.00
N PHE A 135 -1.30 6.23 -6.20
CA PHE A 135 -1.71 7.60 -6.50
C PHE A 135 -0.58 8.31 -7.23
N GLN A 136 -0.81 8.71 -8.48
CA GLN A 136 0.08 9.61 -9.19
C GLN A 136 -0.32 11.05 -8.89
N LEU A 137 0.62 11.85 -8.42
CA LEU A 137 0.39 13.21 -7.95
C LEU A 137 1.33 14.19 -8.67
N ALA A 138 0.83 15.38 -8.97
CA ALA A 138 1.62 16.48 -9.52
C ALA A 138 1.16 17.83 -8.94
N LYS A 139 1.97 18.88 -9.13
CA LYS A 139 1.59 20.26 -8.79
C LYS A 139 0.82 20.98 -9.90
N ARG A 140 0.93 20.53 -11.15
CA ARG A 140 0.23 21.10 -12.31
C ARG A 140 -0.46 20.03 -13.13
N GLN A 141 -1.59 20.38 -13.74
CA GLN A 141 -2.32 19.47 -14.63
C GLN A 141 -1.52 19.08 -15.87
N THR A 142 -0.60 19.94 -16.33
CA THR A 142 0.22 19.73 -17.53
C THR A 142 1.51 18.95 -17.28
N THR A 143 1.80 18.57 -16.03
CA THR A 143 3.06 17.89 -15.68
C THR A 143 3.18 16.49 -16.30
N VAL A 144 2.05 15.81 -16.51
CA VAL A 144 2.01 14.48 -17.15
C VAL A 144 1.39 14.56 -18.55
N PRO A 145 1.73 13.66 -19.48
CA PRO A 145 1.10 13.60 -20.79
C PRO A 145 -0.41 13.45 -20.72
N LEU A 146 -1.12 13.97 -21.73
CA LEU A 146 -2.58 13.91 -21.81
C LEU A 146 -3.14 12.47 -21.79
N THR A 147 -2.41 11.51 -22.37
CA THR A 147 -2.78 10.10 -22.37
C THR A 147 -1.83 9.27 -21.51
N ARG A 148 -2.32 8.14 -21.00
CA ARG A 148 -1.59 7.25 -20.10
C ARG A 148 -0.63 6.28 -20.81
N ASP A 149 -0.46 6.39 -22.13
CA ASP A 149 0.31 5.41 -22.93
C ASP A 149 1.79 5.32 -22.51
N TYR A 150 2.32 6.37 -21.89
CA TYR A 150 3.69 6.36 -21.36
C TYR A 150 3.89 5.34 -20.23
N ILE A 151 2.83 5.00 -19.49
CA ILE A 151 2.85 3.97 -18.44
C ILE A 151 3.02 2.60 -19.09
N ALA A 152 2.13 2.22 -20.01
CA ALA A 152 2.20 0.94 -20.72
C ALA A 152 3.51 0.78 -21.51
N LYS A 153 4.00 1.86 -22.13
CA LYS A 153 5.33 1.89 -22.79
C LYS A 153 6.49 1.72 -21.80
N ALA A 154 6.35 2.16 -20.56
CA ALA A 154 7.35 1.92 -19.51
C ALA A 154 7.29 0.47 -19.02
N GLU A 155 6.11 -0.08 -18.81
CA GLU A 155 5.91 -1.47 -18.40
C GLU A 155 6.45 -2.47 -19.42
N GLY A 156 6.20 -2.25 -20.71
CA GLY A 156 6.70 -3.11 -21.79
C GLY A 156 8.23 -3.12 -21.97
N ARG A 157 8.97 -2.28 -21.22
CA ARG A 157 10.44 -2.25 -21.20
C ARG A 157 11.06 -3.06 -20.05
N LEU A 158 10.25 -3.54 -19.10
CA LEU A 158 10.67 -4.35 -17.95
C LEU A 158 10.59 -5.85 -18.28
#